data_AF-A0A2G9TH75-F1
#
_entry.id   AF-A0A2G9TH75-F1
#
_cell.length_a   1.000
_cell.length_b   1.000
_cell.length_c   1.000
_cell.angle_alpha   90.00
_cell.angle_beta   90.00
_cell.angle_gamma   90.00
#
_symmetry.space_group_name_H-M   'P 1'
#
loop_
_entity.id
_entity.type
_entity.pdbx_description
1 polymer ?
#
loop_
_entity_poly.entity_id
_entity_poly.type
_entity_poly.pdbx_seq_one_letter_code
_entity_poly.pdbx_strand_id
1 'polypeptide(L)'
;VCDDEWHSYSLLFNGVDDVNLMIDGAAFKADERNPEILDDWPLHQTTTVKTRLVVGACWHGRQQAMAQYFKGSLSAVYLLVGETESQSAIECAHRCPEQLQYTGMDEIIEGQSVTFGIEQSSVTVKAASEEEITKMLRRISYVNTQEKPIPGHRPWILTTTVECSQGKQVKLPQVNLERKPARSFIQ
;
A
#
# COMPACT_ATOMS: atom_id res chain seq x y z
N VAL A 1 3.10 -6.80 -10.97
CA VAL A 1 2.21 -7.78 -11.64
C VAL A 1 2.93 -8.32 -12.85
N CYS A 2 3.27 -9.62 -12.85
CA CYS A 2 4.21 -10.29 -13.78
C CYS A 2 5.70 -10.15 -13.40
N ASP A 3 5.99 -10.13 -12.11
CA ASP A 3 7.31 -10.07 -11.49
C ASP A 3 7.62 -11.33 -10.65
N ASP A 4 6.79 -12.38 -10.77
CA ASP A 4 6.86 -13.62 -9.96
C ASP A 4 6.73 -13.41 -8.44
N GLU A 5 6.20 -12.25 -8.02
CA GLU A 5 5.93 -11.93 -6.62
C GLU A 5 4.45 -12.13 -6.24
N TRP A 6 4.18 -12.17 -4.93
CA TRP A 6 2.82 -12.21 -4.42
C TRP A 6 2.15 -10.84 -4.58
N HIS A 7 0.96 -10.85 -5.16
CA HIS A 7 0.09 -9.67 -5.24
C HIS A 7 -1.26 -9.96 -4.62
N SER A 8 -1.85 -8.94 -4.00
CA SER A 8 -3.25 -8.99 -3.58
C SER A 8 -4.14 -8.34 -4.62
N TYR A 9 -5.32 -8.91 -4.82
CA TYR A 9 -6.34 -8.37 -5.70
C TYR A 9 -7.64 -8.26 -4.93
N SER A 10 -8.27 -7.09 -4.97
CA SER A 10 -9.62 -6.87 -4.45
C SER A 10 -10.51 -6.36 -5.57
N LEU A 11 -11.55 -7.12 -5.90
CA LEU A 11 -12.57 -6.74 -6.87
C LEU A 11 -13.82 -6.29 -6.11
N LEU A 12 -14.12 -5.00 -6.20
CA LEU A 12 -15.28 -4.38 -5.59
C LEU A 12 -16.37 -4.25 -6.67
N PHE A 13 -17.50 -4.95 -6.50
CA PHE A 13 -18.62 -4.92 -7.44
C PHE A 13 -19.86 -4.35 -6.75
N ASN A 14 -20.15 -3.07 -7.01
CA ASN A 14 -21.31 -2.37 -6.46
C ASN A 14 -22.46 -2.24 -7.46
N GLY A 15 -22.24 -2.62 -8.70
CA GLY A 15 -23.23 -2.56 -9.77
C GLY A 15 -22.56 -2.70 -11.12
N VAL A 16 -23.37 -2.77 -12.18
CA VAL A 16 -22.88 -2.91 -13.56
C VAL A 16 -22.01 -1.74 -14.01
N ASP A 17 -22.21 -0.55 -13.43
CA ASP A 17 -21.45 0.67 -13.74
C ASP A 17 -20.47 1.08 -12.62
N ASP A 18 -20.36 0.29 -11.55
CA ASP A 18 -19.47 0.57 -10.40
C ASP A 18 -18.67 -0.69 -10.03
N VAL A 19 -17.57 -0.85 -10.76
CA VAL A 19 -16.61 -1.93 -10.58
C VAL A 19 -15.23 -1.32 -10.35
N ASN A 20 -14.63 -1.60 -9.19
CA ASN A 20 -13.30 -1.11 -8.85
C ASN A 20 -12.36 -2.28 -8.62
N LEU A 21 -11.17 -2.20 -9.21
CA LEU A 21 -10.08 -3.13 -8.97
C LEU A 21 -9.03 -2.45 -8.10
N MET A 22 -8.60 -3.12 -7.04
CA MET A 22 -7.44 -2.71 -6.25
C MET A 22 -6.37 -3.79 -6.31
N ILE A 23 -5.12 -3.37 -6.51
CA ILE A 23 -3.94 -4.23 -6.55
C ILE A 23 -2.99 -3.74 -5.47
N ASP A 24 -2.56 -4.64 -4.57
CA ASP A 24 -1.66 -4.33 -3.45
C ASP A 24 -2.14 -3.16 -2.59
N GLY A 25 -3.46 -3.07 -2.40
CA GLY A 25 -4.11 -2.01 -1.62
C GLY A 25 -4.24 -0.66 -2.33
N ALA A 26 -3.79 -0.53 -3.58
CA ALA A 26 -3.94 0.69 -4.36
C ALA A 26 -5.03 0.54 -5.44
N ALA A 27 -5.80 1.60 -5.68
CA ALA A 27 -6.76 1.63 -6.78
C ALA A 27 -6.04 1.48 -8.12
N PHE A 28 -6.48 0.51 -8.92
CA PHE A 28 -5.98 0.29 -10.26
C PHE A 28 -6.43 1.43 -11.17
N LYS A 29 -5.49 2.03 -11.90
CA LYS A 29 -5.78 3.08 -12.88
C LYS A 29 -5.71 2.49 -14.27
N ALA A 30 -6.85 2.46 -14.93
CA ALA A 30 -6.91 1.98 -16.30
C ALA A 30 -6.13 2.92 -17.26
N ASP A 31 -5.39 2.35 -18.19
CA ASP A 31 -4.73 3.00 -19.31
C ASP A 31 -5.01 2.25 -20.62
N GLU A 32 -4.65 2.86 -21.75
CA GLU A 32 -4.90 2.32 -23.10
C GLU A 32 -4.18 0.98 -23.39
N ARG A 33 -3.25 0.55 -22.52
CA ARG A 33 -2.51 -0.71 -22.68
C ARG A 33 -3.15 -1.85 -21.91
N ASN A 34 -4.15 -1.58 -21.09
CA ASN A 34 -4.83 -2.63 -20.36
C ASN A 34 -5.66 -3.50 -21.31
N PRO A 35 -5.70 -4.82 -21.08
CA PRO A 35 -6.50 -5.71 -21.89
C PRO A 35 -7.98 -5.35 -21.74
N GLU A 36 -8.67 -5.18 -22.87
CA GLU A 36 -10.12 -5.00 -22.88
C GLU A 36 -10.81 -6.30 -22.46
N ILE A 37 -11.86 -6.19 -21.66
CA ILE A 37 -12.76 -7.30 -21.36
C ILE A 37 -13.70 -7.44 -22.57
N LEU A 38 -13.35 -8.30 -23.52
CA LEU A 38 -14.06 -8.44 -24.80
C LEU A 38 -15.27 -9.39 -24.74
N ASP A 39 -15.35 -10.24 -23.71
CA ASP A 39 -16.40 -11.25 -23.54
C ASP A 39 -17.20 -10.99 -22.25
N ASP A 40 -17.92 -9.89 -22.20
CA ASP A 40 -18.80 -9.48 -21.10
C ASP A 40 -20.27 -9.88 -21.32
N TRP A 41 -20.53 -10.99 -22.04
CA TRP A 41 -21.90 -11.45 -22.30
C TRP A 41 -22.61 -11.76 -20.98
N PRO A 42 -23.65 -10.98 -20.60
CA PRO A 42 -24.32 -11.18 -19.34
C PRO A 42 -24.95 -12.57 -19.33
N LEU A 43 -24.62 -13.36 -18.30
CA LEU A 43 -25.30 -14.62 -18.04
C LEU A 43 -26.79 -14.31 -17.82
N HIS A 44 -27.63 -14.71 -18.77
CA HIS A 44 -29.08 -14.58 -18.61
C HIS A 44 -29.52 -15.24 -17.31
N GLN A 45 -30.37 -14.56 -16.55
CA GLN A 45 -30.91 -15.09 -15.30
C GLN A 45 -31.58 -16.43 -15.57
N THR A 46 -30.97 -17.52 -15.09
CA THR A 46 -31.53 -18.87 -15.22
C THR A 46 -32.33 -19.17 -13.96
N THR A 47 -33.60 -19.55 -14.12
CA THR A 47 -34.44 -20.04 -13.01
C THR A 47 -34.21 -21.51 -12.71
N THR A 48 -33.43 -22.22 -13.53
CA THR A 48 -33.32 -23.69 -13.53
C THR A 48 -31.97 -24.19 -13.00
N VAL A 49 -30.92 -23.35 -13.01
CA VAL A 49 -29.56 -23.76 -12.64
C VAL A 49 -29.15 -23.09 -11.33
N LYS A 50 -28.60 -23.87 -10.40
CA LYS A 50 -27.90 -23.33 -9.22
C LYS A 50 -26.61 -22.67 -9.69
N THR A 51 -26.46 -21.37 -9.48
CA THR A 51 -25.21 -20.65 -9.70
C THR A 51 -24.09 -21.28 -8.87
N ARG A 52 -22.93 -21.53 -9.48
CA ARG A 52 -21.76 -22.09 -8.81
C ARG A 52 -20.61 -21.10 -8.93
N LEU A 53 -19.95 -20.81 -7.81
CA LEU A 53 -18.66 -20.14 -7.82
C LEU A 53 -17.57 -21.17 -8.09
N VAL A 54 -16.66 -20.83 -8.99
CA VAL A 54 -15.49 -21.64 -9.35
C VAL A 54 -14.26 -20.77 -9.21
N VAL A 55 -13.21 -21.30 -8.59
CA VAL A 55 -11.92 -20.63 -8.47
C VAL A 55 -10.92 -21.37 -9.34
N GLY A 56 -10.20 -20.63 -10.18
CA GLY A 56 -9.10 -21.16 -10.99
C GLY A 56 -9.48 -21.76 -12.35
N ALA A 57 -10.72 -21.59 -12.82
CA ALA A 57 -11.14 -21.93 -14.18
C ALA A 57 -12.41 -21.16 -14.57
N CYS A 58 -12.64 -21.01 -15.88
CA CYS A 58 -13.84 -20.39 -16.45
C CYS A 58 -14.78 -21.48 -17.00
N TRP A 59 -16.09 -21.34 -16.75
CA TRP A 59 -17.09 -22.23 -17.35
C TRP A 59 -17.48 -21.75 -18.75
N HIS A 60 -17.24 -22.58 -19.77
CA HIS A 60 -17.64 -22.28 -21.14
C HIS A 60 -19.00 -22.90 -21.47
N GLY A 61 -20.05 -22.07 -21.52
CA GLY A 61 -21.43 -22.51 -21.77
C GLY A 61 -21.63 -23.26 -23.09
N ARG A 62 -20.94 -22.87 -24.18
CA ARG A 62 -21.03 -23.57 -25.48
C ARG A 62 -20.41 -24.97 -25.45
N GLN A 63 -19.33 -25.14 -24.70
CA GLN A 63 -18.58 -26.40 -24.61
C GLN A 63 -19.05 -27.28 -23.45
N GLN A 64 -19.87 -26.74 -22.54
CA GLN A 64 -20.30 -27.41 -21.31
C GLN A 64 -19.11 -27.98 -20.52
N ALA A 65 -18.01 -27.23 -20.48
CA ALA A 65 -16.75 -27.65 -19.87
C ALA A 65 -16.02 -26.47 -19.22
N MET A 66 -15.13 -26.79 -18.28
CA MET A 66 -14.18 -25.81 -17.73
C MET A 66 -13.03 -25.58 -18.71
N ALA A 67 -12.62 -24.33 -18.85
CA ALA A 67 -11.52 -23.88 -19.70
C ALA A 67 -10.75 -22.74 -19.01
N GLN A 68 -9.72 -22.20 -19.68
CA GLN A 68 -8.92 -21.07 -19.20
C GLN A 68 -8.42 -21.26 -17.74
N TYR A 69 -7.85 -22.43 -17.49
CA TYR A 69 -7.37 -22.81 -16.16
C TYR A 69 -6.28 -21.86 -15.68
N PHE A 70 -6.44 -21.36 -14.45
CA PHE A 70 -5.44 -20.57 -13.75
C PHE A 70 -4.19 -21.43 -13.50
N LYS A 71 -3.02 -20.83 -13.72
CA LYS A 71 -1.72 -21.45 -13.46
C LYS A 71 -0.94 -20.55 -12.51
N GLY A 72 -0.85 -20.97 -11.26
CA GLY A 72 -0.18 -20.22 -10.20
C GLY A 72 -0.61 -20.71 -8.83
N SER A 73 -0.25 -19.95 -7.81
CA SER A 73 -0.68 -20.20 -6.42
C SER A 73 -1.69 -19.15 -6.00
N LEU A 74 -2.71 -19.57 -5.25
CA LEU A 74 -3.67 -18.68 -4.59
C LEU A 74 -3.59 -18.93 -3.10
N SER A 75 -3.71 -17.86 -2.32
CA SER A 75 -3.83 -17.90 -0.88
C SER A 75 -4.91 -16.89 -0.47
N ALA A 76 -5.58 -17.17 0.66
CA ALA A 76 -6.49 -16.23 1.31
C ALA A 76 -7.57 -15.63 0.39
N VAL A 77 -8.38 -16.50 -0.25
CA VAL A 77 -9.51 -16.07 -1.08
C VAL A 77 -10.73 -15.83 -0.20
N TYR A 78 -11.24 -14.59 -0.21
CA TYR A 78 -12.44 -14.18 0.52
C TYR A 78 -13.53 -13.70 -0.43
N LEU A 79 -14.79 -13.97 -0.10
CA LEU A 79 -15.96 -13.46 -0.80
C LEU A 79 -16.90 -12.83 0.20
N LEU A 80 -17.19 -11.55 0.02
CA LEU A 80 -18.25 -10.85 0.73
C LEU A 80 -19.48 -10.78 -0.19
N VAL A 81 -20.63 -11.24 0.31
CA VAL A 81 -21.88 -11.33 -0.47
C VAL A 81 -22.90 -10.35 0.07
N GLY A 82 -23.49 -9.55 -0.81
CA GLY A 82 -24.55 -8.58 -0.47
C GLY A 82 -24.03 -7.23 0.01
N GLU A 83 -22.72 -7.12 0.26
CA GLU A 83 -22.04 -5.90 0.67
C GLU A 83 -20.69 -5.82 -0.05
N THR A 84 -20.13 -4.61 -0.08
CA THR A 84 -18.82 -4.34 -0.67
C THR A 84 -17.97 -3.65 0.39
N GLU A 85 -16.73 -4.11 0.52
CA GLU A 85 -15.78 -3.48 1.43
C GLU A 85 -15.43 -2.06 1.01
N SER A 86 -15.08 -1.22 1.99
CA SER A 86 -14.64 0.14 1.68
C SER A 86 -13.20 0.14 1.16
N GLN A 87 -12.91 1.04 0.21
CA GLN A 87 -11.55 1.24 -0.29
C GLN A 87 -10.56 1.55 0.85
N SER A 88 -10.97 2.33 1.84
CA SER A 88 -10.14 2.67 3.00
C SER A 88 -9.84 1.47 3.90
N ALA A 89 -10.77 0.52 4.03
CA ALA A 89 -10.51 -0.73 4.75
C ALA A 89 -9.48 -1.59 4.02
N ILE A 90 -9.58 -1.68 2.69
CA ILE A 90 -8.62 -2.41 1.86
C ILE A 90 -7.23 -1.74 1.94
N GLU A 91 -7.14 -0.42 1.77
CA GLU A 91 -5.89 0.34 1.96
C GLU A 91 -5.29 0.12 3.35
N CYS A 92 -6.13 0.10 4.39
CA CYS A 92 -5.72 -0.16 5.77
C CYS A 92 -5.11 -1.56 5.93
N ALA A 93 -5.73 -2.59 5.34
CA ALA A 93 -5.25 -3.97 5.41
C ALA A 93 -3.88 -4.17 4.74
N HIS A 94 -3.53 -3.32 3.77
CA HIS A 94 -2.24 -3.35 3.06
C HIS A 94 -1.21 -2.41 3.68
N ARG A 95 -1.61 -1.53 4.60
CA ARG A 95 -0.70 -0.63 5.27
C ARG A 95 0.09 -1.38 6.35
N CYS A 96 1.41 -1.21 6.32
CA CYS A 96 2.28 -1.66 7.39
C CYS A 96 1.82 -1.07 8.74
N PRO A 97 1.53 -1.90 9.76
CA PRO A 97 1.11 -1.40 11.07
C PRO A 97 2.17 -0.52 11.74
N GLU A 98 3.44 -0.79 11.47
CA GLU A 98 4.59 0.01 11.90
C GLU A 98 5.08 0.89 10.76
N GLN A 99 5.10 2.20 10.97
CA GLN A 99 5.46 3.17 9.93
C GLN A 99 6.03 4.46 10.53
N LEU A 100 6.77 5.20 9.70
CA LEU A 100 7.14 6.58 9.94
C LEU A 100 6.08 7.49 9.33
N GLN A 101 5.65 8.51 10.08
CA GLN A 101 4.71 9.53 9.64
C GLN A 101 5.33 10.90 9.74
N TYR A 102 4.85 11.83 8.92
CA TYR A 102 5.20 13.24 8.97
C TYR A 102 3.95 14.07 9.27
N THR A 103 3.98 14.80 10.37
CA THR A 103 2.81 15.51 10.93
C THR A 103 2.67 16.97 10.50
N GLY A 104 3.52 17.46 9.60
CA GLY A 104 3.55 18.87 9.17
C GLY A 104 3.35 19.07 7.68
N MET A 105 2.53 18.25 7.02
CA MET A 105 2.32 18.30 5.56
C MET A 105 1.78 19.66 5.09
N ASP A 106 0.99 20.31 5.93
CA ASP A 106 0.43 21.65 5.77
C ASP A 106 1.45 22.78 5.95
N GLU A 107 2.61 22.50 6.57
CA GLU A 107 3.68 23.47 6.81
C GLU A 107 4.78 23.44 5.72
N ILE A 108 4.65 22.59 4.70
CA ILE A 108 5.64 22.46 3.63
C ILE A 108 5.59 23.70 2.74
N ILE A 109 6.72 24.41 2.68
CA ILE A 109 6.90 25.59 1.82
C ILE A 109 7.66 25.25 0.54
N GLU A 110 7.72 26.19 -0.40
CA GLU A 110 8.46 26.02 -1.65
C GLU A 110 9.93 25.67 -1.40
N GLY A 111 10.45 24.68 -2.13
CA GLY A 111 11.80 24.14 -1.95
C GLY A 111 11.91 23.04 -0.90
N GLN A 112 10.85 22.78 -0.12
CA GLN A 112 10.79 21.64 0.79
C GLN A 112 10.10 20.43 0.14
N SER A 113 10.52 19.23 0.52
CA SER A 113 9.80 18.01 0.13
C SER A 113 9.90 16.93 1.20
N VAL A 114 8.86 16.10 1.27
CA VAL A 114 8.80 14.91 2.11
C VAL A 114 8.42 13.74 1.20
N THR A 115 9.20 12.67 1.25
CA THR A 115 8.96 11.46 0.47
C THR A 115 9.10 10.25 1.37
N PHE A 116 8.27 9.23 1.14
CA PHE A 116 8.26 7.99 1.92
C PHE A 116 8.68 6.82 1.05
N GLY A 117 9.34 5.84 1.66
CA GLY A 117 9.47 4.51 1.07
C GLY A 117 8.10 3.82 0.97
N ILE A 118 8.00 2.77 0.14
CA ILE A 118 6.76 2.01 -0.10
C ILE A 118 6.18 1.47 1.22
N GLU A 119 7.02 0.84 2.04
CA GLU A 119 6.65 0.32 3.36
C GLU A 119 6.49 1.41 4.43
N GLN A 120 6.69 2.69 4.08
CA GLN A 120 6.74 3.83 4.99
C GLN A 120 7.71 3.63 6.18
N SER A 121 8.69 2.73 6.06
CA SER A 121 9.76 2.50 7.04
C SER A 121 10.93 3.47 6.87
N SER A 122 10.93 4.24 5.78
CA SER A 122 11.89 5.30 5.51
C SER A 122 11.16 6.58 5.11
N VAL A 123 11.70 7.72 5.55
CA VAL A 123 11.23 9.06 5.18
C VAL A 123 12.44 9.90 4.80
N THR A 124 12.34 10.60 3.67
CA THR A 124 13.34 11.54 3.18
C THR A 124 12.74 12.93 3.17
N VAL A 125 13.37 13.85 3.90
CA VAL A 125 13.03 15.27 3.93
C VAL A 125 14.12 16.07 3.23
N LYS A 126 13.74 17.12 2.48
CA LYS A 126 14.66 18.07 1.86
C LYS A 126 14.24 19.49 2.21
N ALA A 127 15.20 20.35 2.53
CA ALA A 127 15.01 21.78 2.72
C ALA A 127 16.31 22.54 2.42
N ALA A 128 16.26 23.87 2.37
CA ALA A 128 17.39 24.71 1.96
C ALA A 128 18.36 25.03 3.11
N SER A 129 17.88 25.03 4.35
CA SER A 129 18.66 25.40 5.54
C SER A 129 18.65 24.33 6.63
N GLU A 130 19.64 24.38 7.52
CA GLU A 130 19.72 23.53 8.71
C GLU A 130 18.51 23.74 9.64
N GLU A 131 18.08 24.99 9.80
CA GLU A 131 16.94 25.35 10.66
C GLU A 131 15.65 24.71 10.14
N GLU A 132 15.41 24.78 8.84
CA GLU A 132 14.26 24.15 8.18
C GLU A 132 14.31 22.63 8.28
N ILE A 133 15.44 21.99 7.95
CA ILE A 133 15.61 20.54 8.09
C ILE A 133 15.35 20.12 9.53
N THR A 134 15.86 20.86 10.51
CA THR A 134 15.66 20.57 11.94
C THR A 134 14.17 20.66 12.32
N LYS A 135 13.44 21.65 11.80
CA LYS A 135 12.00 21.77 12.02
C LYS A 135 11.24 20.60 11.40
N MET A 136 11.58 20.20 10.17
CA MET A 136 10.97 19.05 9.49
C MET A 136 11.25 17.74 10.24
N LEU A 137 12.51 17.49 10.65
CA LEU A 137 12.86 16.27 11.39
C LEU A 137 12.05 16.09 12.68
N ARG A 138 11.72 17.19 13.37
CA ARG A 138 10.88 17.15 14.59
C ARG A 138 9.42 16.75 14.33
N ARG A 139 8.95 16.84 13.08
CA ARG A 139 7.59 16.44 12.67
C ARG A 139 7.50 14.96 12.29
N ILE A 140 8.63 14.25 12.22
CA ILE A 140 8.67 12.81 11.96
C ILE A 140 8.36 12.05 13.24
N SER A 141 7.40 11.14 13.18
CA SER A 141 7.02 10.25 14.29
C SER A 141 7.00 8.79 13.85
N TYR A 142 7.28 7.90 14.78
CA TYR A 142 7.02 6.48 14.62
C TYR A 142 5.61 6.18 15.12
N VAL A 143 4.83 5.44 14.33
CA VAL A 143 3.47 5.03 14.64
C VAL A 143 3.37 3.51 14.52
N ASN A 144 2.74 2.89 15.53
CA ASN A 144 2.38 1.47 15.50
C ASN A 144 0.88 1.35 15.80
N THR A 145 0.12 0.82 14.84
CA THR A 145 -1.35 0.68 14.95
C THR A 145 -1.79 -0.69 15.50
N GLN A 146 -0.87 -1.59 15.82
CA GLN A 146 -1.23 -2.87 16.41
C GLN A 146 -1.79 -2.68 17.82
N GLU A 147 -2.92 -3.33 18.11
CA GLU A 147 -3.51 -3.36 19.46
C GLU A 147 -2.53 -3.96 20.49
N LYS A 148 -1.74 -4.95 20.06
CA LYS A 148 -0.69 -5.58 20.86
C LYS A 148 0.65 -5.49 20.11
N PRO A 149 1.38 -4.37 20.22
CA PRO A 149 2.66 -4.17 19.55
C PRO A 149 3.66 -5.27 19.90
N ILE A 150 4.34 -5.81 18.89
CA ILE A 150 5.39 -6.80 19.09
C ILE A 150 6.58 -6.15 19.82
N PRO A 151 6.94 -6.60 21.04
CA PRO A 151 8.10 -6.08 21.74
C PRO A 151 9.37 -6.24 20.91
N GLY A 152 10.21 -5.20 20.88
CA GLY A 152 11.52 -5.28 20.25
C GLY A 152 12.21 -3.94 20.12
N HIS A 153 13.52 -3.99 19.90
CA HIS A 153 14.30 -2.79 19.60
C HIS A 153 14.05 -2.37 18.15
N ARG A 154 13.78 -1.08 17.94
CA ARG A 154 13.61 -0.46 16.62
C ARG A 154 14.69 0.62 16.46
N PRO A 155 15.94 0.24 16.16
CA PRO A 155 16.98 1.22 15.87
C PRO A 155 16.62 1.97 14.59
N TRP A 156 16.96 3.25 14.54
CA TRP A 156 16.66 4.10 13.41
C TRP A 156 17.94 4.80 12.99
N ILE A 157 18.11 4.87 11.67
CA ILE A 157 19.33 5.31 11.03
C ILE A 157 19.04 6.65 10.38
N LEU A 158 19.80 7.67 10.77
CA LEU A 158 19.78 8.97 10.11
C LEU A 158 20.96 9.07 9.15
N THR A 159 20.66 9.15 7.86
CA THR A 159 21.63 9.46 6.80
C THR A 159 21.36 10.85 6.26
N THR A 160 22.38 11.71 6.27
CA THR A 160 22.27 13.09 5.79
C THR A 160 23.20 13.31 4.60
N THR A 161 22.68 13.88 3.53
CA THR A 161 23.46 14.33 2.37
C THR A 161 23.27 15.83 2.21
N VAL A 162 24.36 16.58 2.13
CA VAL A 162 24.37 18.03 1.93
C VAL A 162 24.82 18.31 0.50
N GLU A 163 24.05 19.11 -0.22
CA GLU A 163 24.44 19.64 -1.52
C GLU A 163 25.05 21.04 -1.32
N CYS A 164 26.33 21.17 -1.65
CA CYS A 164 27.07 22.42 -1.53
C CYS A 164 26.94 23.28 -2.79
N SER A 165 27.35 24.54 -2.70
CA SER A 165 27.53 25.40 -3.88
C SER A 165 28.40 24.68 -4.93
N GLN A 166 27.99 24.76 -6.20
CA GLN A 166 28.55 23.99 -7.35
C GLN A 166 28.06 22.53 -7.48
N GLY A 167 27.00 22.12 -6.78
CA GLY A 167 26.36 20.80 -6.95
C GLY A 167 27.16 19.64 -6.36
N LYS A 168 28.19 19.95 -5.55
CA LYS A 168 28.98 18.93 -4.86
C LYS A 168 28.17 18.33 -3.71
N GLN A 169 27.94 17.03 -3.73
CA GLN A 169 27.26 16.33 -2.64
C GLN A 169 28.25 15.76 -1.62
N VAL A 170 27.98 15.99 -0.34
CA VAL A 170 28.74 15.46 0.80
C VAL A 170 27.81 14.64 1.68
N LYS A 171 28.15 13.36 1.89
CA LYS A 171 27.46 12.53 2.88
C LYS A 171 28.06 12.78 4.25
N LEU A 172 27.21 13.13 5.22
CA LEU A 172 27.61 13.26 6.61
C LEU A 172 27.67 11.88 7.29
N PRO A 173 28.39 11.75 8.42
CA PRO A 173 28.42 10.51 9.18
C PRO A 173 27.01 10.03 9.55
N GLN A 174 26.78 8.74 9.39
CA GLN A 174 25.53 8.12 9.79
C GLN A 174 25.38 8.19 11.32
N VAL A 175 24.18 8.57 11.77
CA VAL A 175 23.85 8.57 13.20
C VAL A 175 22.87 7.44 13.48
N ASN A 176 23.25 6.53 14.38
CA ASN A 176 22.35 5.51 14.90
C ASN A 176 21.65 6.09 16.13
N LEU A 177 20.34 6.30 16.04
CA LEU A 177 19.54 6.79 17.14
C LEU A 177 18.91 5.60 17.86
N GLU A 178 19.18 5.51 19.15
CA GLU A 178 18.52 4.56 20.05
C GLU A 178 17.60 5.34 20.98
N ARG A 179 16.37 4.85 21.17
CA ARG A 179 15.47 5.39 22.17
C ARG A 179 16.08 5.08 23.54
N LYS A 180 16.67 6.09 24.22
CA LYS A 180 17.01 5.93 25.63
C LYS A 180 15.71 5.59 26.38
N PRO A 181 15.71 4.56 27.25
CA PRO A 181 14.53 4.25 28.05
C PRO A 181 14.10 5.53 28.77
N ALA A 182 12.82 5.90 28.61
CA ALA A 182 12.26 7.02 29.35
C ALA A 182 12.50 6.72 30.84
N ARG A 183 13.26 7.57 31.52
CA ARG A 183 13.31 7.53 32.98
C ARG A 183 11.88 7.73 33.45
N SER A 184 11.26 6.66 33.92
CA SER A 184 10.01 6.69 34.66
C SER A 184 10.23 7.59 35.87
N PHE A 185 9.87 8.86 35.75
CA PHE A 185 9.58 9.69 36.91
C PHE A 185 8.24 9.20 37.43
N ILE A 186 8.32 8.22 38.33
CA ILE A 186 7.27 7.96 39.30
C ILE A 186 7.39 9.10 40.31
N GLN A 187 6.37 9.94 40.36
CA GLN A 187 6.15 10.88 41.45
C GLN A 187 4.86 10.45 42.16
#